data_AF-A0A534JZS6-F1
#
_entry.id   AF-A0A534JZS6-F1
#
_cell.length_a   1.000
_cell.length_b   1.000
_cell.length_c   1.000
_cell.angle_alpha   90.00
_cell.angle_beta   90.00
_cell.angle_gamma   90.00
#
_symmetry.space_group_name_H-M   'P 1'
#
loop_
_entity.id
_entity.type
_entity.pdbx_description
1 polymer ?
#
loop_
_entity_poly.entity_id
_entity_poly.type
_entity_poly.pdbx_seq_one_letter_code
_entity_poly.pdbx_strand_id
1 'polypeptide(L)'
;MARRASDPESRIVDLQAQVGRLGTAVRALEARLAVEQDRTRRLAKEVAAQQRRERVVLGALGLGGRSKAGSKGRLGEVEASVVRLQEYLLRTSERIDHILTALKEHREFLGELDKRVIHTGTRERIRLELDIMKNTLSILSLAGVEVDDALPREIERVRVSALKQEADLPELRRTKEALDKRYEEELKRFDLEAIWSKKREIPGYR
;
A
#
# COMPACT_ATOMS: atom_id res chain seq x y z
N MET A 1 -48.29 21.41 -46.12
CA MET A 1 -47.28 20.89 -45.17
C MET A 1 -46.37 22.02 -44.74
N ALA A 2 -46.66 22.66 -43.61
CA ALA A 2 -45.91 23.83 -43.13
C ALA A 2 -44.64 23.39 -42.38
N ARG A 3 -43.47 23.71 -42.94
CA ARG A 3 -42.20 23.63 -42.21
C ARG A 3 -42.24 24.69 -41.11
N ARG A 4 -42.36 24.29 -39.83
CA ARG A 4 -42.12 25.19 -38.70
C ARG A 4 -40.68 25.69 -38.81
N ALA A 5 -40.51 26.95 -39.20
CA ALA A 5 -39.25 27.64 -39.02
C ALA A 5 -38.97 27.67 -37.52
N SER A 6 -37.96 26.95 -37.06
CA SER A 6 -37.51 27.07 -35.67
C SER A 6 -37.07 28.52 -35.45
N ASP A 7 -37.66 29.15 -34.44
CA ASP A 7 -37.38 30.52 -34.04
C ASP A 7 -35.87 30.77 -33.92
N PRO A 8 -35.28 31.79 -34.59
CA PRO A 8 -33.85 32.08 -34.49
C PRO A 8 -33.36 32.23 -33.04
N GLU A 9 -34.20 32.72 -32.12
CA GLU A 9 -33.84 32.82 -30.70
C GLU A 9 -33.64 31.44 -30.05
N SER A 10 -34.50 30.46 -30.36
CA SER A 10 -34.37 29.09 -29.86
C SER A 10 -33.07 28.42 -30.33
N ARG A 11 -32.65 28.67 -31.59
CA ARG A 11 -31.38 28.17 -32.13
C ARG A 11 -30.17 28.81 -31.45
N ILE A 12 -30.24 30.10 -31.11
CA ILE A 12 -29.16 30.80 -30.42
C ILE A 12 -28.97 30.22 -29.02
N VAL A 13 -30.06 29.96 -28.29
CA VAL A 13 -30.01 29.33 -26.95
C VAL A 13 -29.42 27.92 -27.03
N ASP A 14 -29.83 27.12 -28.01
CA ASP A 14 -29.29 25.76 -28.20
C ASP A 14 -27.79 25.77 -28.54
N LEU A 15 -27.35 26.69 -29.40
CA LEU A 15 -25.93 26.86 -29.74
C LEU A 15 -25.12 27.34 -28.53
N GLN A 16 -25.64 28.27 -27.73
CA GLN A 16 -24.98 28.71 -26.50
C GLN A 16 -24.84 27.57 -25.49
N ALA A 17 -25.87 26.73 -25.36
CA ALA A 17 -25.81 25.54 -24.50
C ALA A 17 -24.79 24.52 -25.02
N GLN A 18 -24.71 24.29 -26.34
CA GLN A 18 -23.71 23.41 -26.94
C GLN A 18 -22.28 23.95 -26.76
N VAL A 19 -22.06 25.25 -26.99
CA VAL A 19 -20.77 25.90 -26.75
C VAL A 19 -20.38 25.80 -25.28
N GLY A 20 -21.33 25.97 -24.35
CA GLY A 20 -21.10 25.76 -22.92
C GLY A 20 -20.67 24.33 -22.59
N ARG A 21 -21.36 23.32 -23.14
CA ARG A 21 -21.00 21.89 -22.96
C ARG A 21 -19.66 21.53 -23.58
N LEU A 22 -19.35 22.08 -24.75
CA LEU A 22 -18.05 21.90 -25.38
C LEU A 22 -16.95 22.58 -24.57
N GLY A 23 -17.20 23.78 -24.05
CA GLY A 23 -16.27 24.49 -23.17
C GLY A 23 -15.95 23.72 -21.89
N THR A 24 -16.95 23.09 -21.26
CA THR A 24 -16.70 22.24 -20.08
C THR A 24 -15.97 20.94 -20.45
N ALA A 25 -16.31 20.33 -21.59
CA ALA A 25 -15.62 19.13 -22.07
C ALA A 25 -14.14 19.41 -22.40
N VAL A 26 -13.83 20.53 -23.03
CA VAL A 26 -12.45 20.96 -23.34
C VAL A 26 -11.65 21.14 -22.05
N ARG A 27 -12.19 21.87 -21.05
CA ARG A 27 -11.51 22.04 -19.76
C ARG A 27 -11.26 20.70 -19.04
N ALA A 28 -12.21 19.77 -19.12
CA ALA A 28 -12.04 18.43 -18.55
C ALA A 28 -10.94 17.63 -19.27
N LEU A 29 -10.83 17.76 -20.60
CA LEU A 29 -9.75 17.14 -21.37
C LEU A 29 -8.38 17.77 -21.08
N GLU A 30 -8.31 19.10 -20.96
CA GLU A 30 -7.09 19.81 -20.56
C GLU A 30 -6.60 19.36 -19.17
N ALA A 31 -7.51 19.22 -18.21
CA ALA A 31 -7.18 18.72 -16.88
C ALA A 31 -6.63 17.28 -16.93
N ARG A 32 -7.26 16.39 -17.72
CA ARG A 32 -6.75 15.02 -17.91
C ARG A 32 -5.39 14.99 -18.59
N LEU A 33 -5.19 15.84 -19.59
CA LEU A 33 -3.90 15.95 -20.29
C LEU A 33 -2.79 16.39 -19.35
N ALA A 34 -3.06 17.35 -18.46
CA ALA A 34 -2.09 17.78 -17.45
C ALA A 34 -1.69 16.63 -16.51
N VAL A 35 -2.64 15.82 -16.06
CA VAL A 35 -2.38 14.63 -15.22
C VAL A 35 -1.50 13.62 -15.95
N GLU A 36 -1.78 13.34 -17.23
CA GLU A 36 -0.98 12.41 -18.03
C GLU A 36 0.42 12.97 -18.36
N GLN A 37 0.55 14.28 -18.58
CA GLN A 37 1.85 14.94 -18.74
C GLN A 37 2.70 14.83 -17.46
N ASP A 38 2.10 15.00 -16.29
CA ASP A 38 2.82 14.82 -15.02
C ASP A 38 3.20 13.36 -14.79
N ARG A 39 2.31 12.42 -15.13
CA ARG A 39 2.59 10.99 -15.05
C ARG A 39 3.75 10.58 -15.95
N THR A 40 3.75 11.02 -17.21
CA THR A 40 4.83 10.75 -18.17
C THR A 40 6.16 11.36 -17.72
N ARG A 41 6.15 12.58 -17.15
CA ARG A 41 7.35 13.18 -16.55
C ARG A 41 7.90 12.37 -15.37
N ARG A 42 7.04 11.85 -14.51
CA ARG A 42 7.45 10.99 -13.38
C ARG A 42 8.07 9.68 -13.88
N LEU A 43 7.39 9.00 -14.80
CA LEU A 43 7.90 7.77 -15.42
C LEU A 43 9.24 7.99 -16.14
N ALA A 44 9.41 9.11 -16.84
CA ALA A 44 10.67 9.45 -17.49
C ALA A 44 11.83 9.60 -16.49
N LYS A 45 11.57 10.21 -15.33
CA LYS A 45 12.57 10.33 -14.24
C LYS A 45 12.93 8.97 -13.65
N GLU A 46 11.93 8.11 -13.43
CA GLU A 46 12.12 6.75 -12.91
C GLU A 46 12.96 5.89 -13.87
N VAL A 47 12.62 5.90 -15.15
CA VAL A 47 13.38 5.20 -16.20
C VAL A 47 14.83 5.71 -16.26
N ALA A 48 15.03 7.02 -16.20
CA ALA A 48 16.38 7.60 -16.19
C ALA A 48 17.20 7.16 -14.95
N ALA A 49 16.56 7.07 -13.78
CA ALA A 49 17.20 6.58 -12.56
C ALA A 49 17.52 5.08 -12.66
N GLN A 50 16.62 4.28 -13.21
CA GLN A 50 16.85 2.86 -13.47
C GLN A 50 18.01 2.64 -14.44
N GLN A 51 18.05 3.37 -15.57
CA GLN A 51 19.14 3.27 -16.54
C GLN A 51 20.50 3.65 -15.95
N ARG A 52 20.56 4.66 -15.07
CA ARG A 52 21.80 5.01 -14.35
C ARG A 52 22.27 3.86 -13.46
N ARG A 53 21.35 3.29 -12.67
CA ARG A 53 21.65 2.17 -11.76
C ARG A 53 22.05 0.91 -12.52
N GLU A 54 21.38 0.60 -13.63
CA GLU A 54 21.71 -0.52 -14.52
C GLU A 54 23.13 -0.36 -15.09
N ARG A 55 23.49 0.82 -15.59
CA ARG A 55 24.85 1.08 -16.08
C ARG A 55 25.93 0.88 -15.02
N VAL A 56 25.68 1.33 -13.79
CA VAL A 56 26.63 1.14 -12.68
C VAL A 56 26.81 -0.34 -12.35
N VAL A 57 25.71 -1.10 -12.27
CA VAL A 57 25.77 -2.53 -11.95
C VAL A 57 26.43 -3.34 -13.06
N LEU A 58 26.04 -3.12 -14.32
CA LEU A 58 26.67 -3.79 -15.46
C LEU A 58 28.16 -3.44 -15.56
N GLY A 59 28.51 -2.16 -15.39
CA GLY A 59 29.89 -1.70 -15.35
C GLY A 59 30.72 -2.33 -14.22
N ALA A 60 30.16 -2.47 -13.02
CA ALA A 60 30.81 -3.11 -11.89
C ALA A 60 31.06 -4.61 -12.11
N LEU A 61 30.20 -5.28 -12.89
CA LEU A 61 30.33 -6.69 -13.24
C LEU A 61 31.18 -6.92 -14.50
N GLY A 62 31.77 -5.86 -15.07
CA GLY A 62 32.52 -5.93 -16.32
C GLY A 62 31.67 -6.30 -17.54
N LEU A 63 30.34 -6.22 -17.40
CA LEU A 63 29.38 -6.44 -18.48
C LEU A 63 29.23 -5.12 -19.26
N GLY A 64 29.16 -5.21 -20.58
CA GLY A 64 28.92 -4.05 -21.43
C GLY A 64 27.58 -3.37 -21.14
N GLY A 65 27.35 -2.20 -21.72
CA GLY A 65 26.01 -1.61 -21.72
C GLY A 65 25.00 -2.57 -22.35
N ARG A 66 23.75 -2.54 -21.84
CA ARG A 66 22.65 -3.44 -22.20
C ARG A 66 22.69 -3.84 -23.68
N SER A 67 22.95 -5.12 -23.93
CA SER A 67 23.00 -5.65 -25.28
C SER A 67 21.66 -5.46 -26.00
N LYS A 68 21.69 -5.09 -27.29
CA LYS A 68 20.49 -4.71 -28.07
C LYS A 68 19.46 -5.85 -28.03
N ALA A 69 18.17 -5.51 -27.91
CA ALA A 69 17.10 -6.49 -27.99
C ALA A 69 17.25 -7.37 -29.25
N GLY A 70 17.55 -8.66 -29.05
CA GLY A 70 17.84 -9.60 -30.14
C GLY A 70 19.29 -10.07 -30.25
N SER A 71 20.24 -9.59 -29.43
CA SER A 71 21.57 -10.20 -29.30
C SER A 71 21.45 -11.52 -28.54
N LYS A 72 21.04 -12.56 -29.25
CA LYS A 72 20.87 -13.93 -28.74
C LYS A 72 22.23 -14.52 -28.38
N GLY A 73 22.61 -14.44 -27.11
CA GLY A 73 23.79 -15.08 -26.57
C GLY A 73 23.72 -15.18 -25.05
N ARG A 74 24.47 -16.12 -24.46
CA ARG A 74 24.51 -16.37 -23.00
C ARG A 74 24.81 -15.12 -22.18
N LEU A 75 25.60 -14.19 -22.71
CA LEU A 75 25.93 -12.92 -22.05
C LEU A 75 24.71 -12.00 -21.89
N GLY A 76 23.85 -11.90 -22.91
CA GLY A 76 22.62 -11.10 -22.84
C GLY A 76 21.59 -11.66 -21.86
N GLU A 77 21.54 -12.99 -21.70
CA GLU A 77 20.71 -13.65 -20.69
C GLU A 77 21.21 -13.38 -19.27
N VAL A 78 22.53 -13.35 -19.07
CA VAL A 78 23.16 -12.99 -17.79
C VAL A 78 22.91 -11.51 -17.47
N GLU A 79 23.13 -10.60 -18.42
CA GLU A 79 22.81 -9.16 -18.26
C GLU A 79 21.34 -8.96 -17.86
N ALA A 80 20.40 -9.60 -18.57
CA ALA A 80 18.99 -9.51 -18.25
C ALA A 80 18.64 -10.10 -16.87
N SER A 81 19.32 -11.17 -16.46
CA SER A 81 19.12 -11.78 -15.15
C SER A 81 19.67 -10.91 -14.02
N VAL A 82 20.82 -10.28 -14.21
CA VAL A 82 21.41 -9.30 -13.28
C VAL A 82 20.47 -8.11 -13.08
N VAL A 83 19.92 -7.55 -14.15
CA VAL A 83 18.98 -6.42 -14.05
C VAL A 83 17.70 -6.83 -13.31
N ARG A 84 17.16 -8.02 -13.59
CA ARG A 84 16.00 -8.56 -12.85
C ARG A 84 16.30 -8.76 -11.36
N LEU A 85 17.48 -9.29 -11.03
CA LEU A 85 17.90 -9.46 -9.63
C LEU A 85 18.08 -8.12 -8.93
N GLN A 86 18.67 -7.13 -9.60
CA GLN A 86 18.79 -5.77 -9.07
C GLN A 86 17.41 -5.16 -8.75
N GLU A 87 16.44 -5.27 -9.66
CA GLU A 87 15.08 -4.79 -9.43
C GLU A 87 14.39 -5.53 -8.28
N TYR A 88 14.56 -6.84 -8.21
CA TYR A 88 14.03 -7.66 -7.12
C TYR A 88 14.62 -7.24 -5.78
N LEU A 89 15.93 -7.07 -5.69
CA LEU A 89 16.61 -6.62 -4.47
C LEU A 89 16.18 -5.22 -4.05
N LEU A 90 16.01 -4.29 -5.00
CA LEU A 90 15.53 -2.95 -4.71
C LEU A 90 14.11 -2.97 -4.14
N ARG A 91 13.18 -3.69 -4.79
CA ARG A 91 11.80 -3.84 -4.28
C ARG A 91 11.78 -4.50 -2.91
N THR A 92 12.67 -5.46 -2.69
CA THR A 92 12.79 -6.13 -1.38
C THR A 92 13.33 -5.16 -0.32
N SER A 93 14.31 -4.33 -0.65
CA SER A 93 14.83 -3.30 0.24
C SER A 93 13.76 -2.27 0.61
N GLU A 94 13.04 -1.74 -0.38
CA GLU A 94 11.92 -0.80 -0.13
C GLU A 94 10.88 -1.45 0.77
N ARG A 95 10.52 -2.71 0.50
CA ARG A 95 9.59 -3.45 1.34
C ARG A 95 10.10 -3.66 2.76
N ILE A 96 11.39 -3.96 2.95
CA ILE A 96 12.02 -4.04 4.26
C ILE A 96 11.92 -2.70 4.99
N ASP A 97 12.18 -1.58 4.31
CA ASP A 97 12.08 -0.24 4.91
C ASP A 97 10.65 0.07 5.36
N HIS A 98 9.63 -0.31 4.57
CA HIS A 98 8.23 -0.16 4.98
C HIS A 98 7.89 -1.01 6.21
N ILE A 99 8.38 -2.26 6.27
CA ILE A 99 8.19 -3.14 7.43
C ILE A 99 8.87 -2.56 8.67
N LEU A 100 10.11 -2.09 8.55
CA LEU A 100 10.86 -1.48 9.66
C LEU A 100 10.19 -0.20 10.16
N THR A 101 9.66 0.62 9.25
CA THR A 101 8.91 1.84 9.59
C THR A 101 7.62 1.48 10.34
N ALA A 102 6.84 0.53 9.82
CA ALA A 102 5.61 0.07 10.48
C ALA A 102 5.91 -0.57 11.86
N LEU A 103 7.00 -1.32 12.00
CA LEU A 103 7.45 -1.86 13.28
C LEU A 103 7.84 -0.78 14.27
N LYS A 104 8.52 0.28 13.81
CA LYS A 104 8.90 1.42 14.64
C LYS A 104 7.66 2.15 15.14
N GLU A 105 6.74 2.51 14.25
CA GLU A 105 5.47 3.16 14.60
C GLU A 105 4.65 2.30 15.56
N HIS A 106 4.59 0.99 15.33
CA HIS A 106 3.90 0.06 16.22
C HIS A 106 4.56 -0.01 17.60
N ARG A 107 5.90 0.01 17.68
CA ARG A 107 6.62 0.04 18.96
C ARG A 107 6.41 1.35 19.72
N GLU A 108 6.42 2.48 19.02
CA GLU A 108 6.12 3.80 19.61
C GLU A 108 4.69 3.82 20.15
N PHE A 109 3.74 3.30 19.37
CA PHE A 109 2.35 3.13 19.79
C PHE A 109 2.22 2.25 21.04
N LEU A 110 2.91 1.11 21.10
CA LEU A 110 2.94 0.24 22.28
C LEU A 110 3.54 0.94 23.52
N GLY A 111 4.60 1.74 23.34
CA GLY A 111 5.22 2.50 24.41
C GLY A 111 4.35 3.66 24.94
N GLU A 112 3.56 4.29 24.09
CA GLU A 112 2.52 5.25 24.52
C GLU A 112 1.35 4.54 25.21
N LEU A 113 1.03 3.34 24.75
CA LEU A 113 -0.04 2.53 25.29
C LEU A 113 0.22 2.11 26.73
N ASP A 114 1.41 1.61 27.02
CA ASP A 114 1.81 1.20 28.37
C ASP A 114 1.60 2.33 29.40
N LYS A 115 1.84 3.58 28.98
CA LYS A 115 1.61 4.77 29.81
C LYS A 115 0.13 5.10 30.01
N ARG A 116 -0.71 4.88 29.00
CA ARG A 116 -2.15 5.24 29.01
C ARG A 116 -3.03 4.15 29.60
N VAL A 117 -2.71 2.86 29.38
CA VAL A 117 -3.53 1.71 29.81
C VAL A 117 -3.79 1.70 31.31
N ILE A 118 -2.85 2.20 32.12
CA ILE A 118 -2.98 2.31 33.58
C ILE A 118 -4.10 3.28 33.99
N HIS A 119 -4.45 4.25 33.14
CA HIS A 119 -5.38 5.34 33.47
C HIS A 119 -6.69 5.33 32.63
N THR A 120 -6.84 4.38 31.70
CA THR A 120 -7.98 4.35 30.75
C THR A 120 -9.09 3.40 31.17
N GLY A 121 -10.34 3.79 30.93
CA GLY A 121 -11.52 2.94 31.15
C GLY A 121 -11.58 1.74 30.20
N THR A 122 -12.36 0.71 30.57
CA THR A 122 -12.43 -0.59 29.86
C THR A 122 -12.67 -0.48 28.35
N ARG A 123 -13.50 0.47 27.89
CA ARG A 123 -13.82 0.65 26.47
C ARG A 123 -12.60 1.09 25.66
N GLU A 124 -11.86 2.06 26.18
CA GLU A 124 -10.66 2.56 25.52
C GLU A 124 -9.57 1.48 25.52
N ARG A 125 -9.45 0.70 26.61
CA ARG A 125 -8.55 -0.47 26.64
C ARG A 125 -8.87 -1.49 25.55
N ILE A 126 -10.14 -1.87 25.38
CA ILE A 126 -10.58 -2.81 24.32
C ILE A 126 -10.22 -2.26 22.93
N ARG A 127 -10.47 -0.98 22.68
CA ARG A 127 -10.14 -0.33 21.42
C ARG A 127 -8.64 -0.39 21.14
N LEU A 128 -7.83 -0.08 22.15
CA LEU A 128 -6.38 -0.07 22.04
C LEU A 128 -5.82 -1.47 21.75
N GLU A 129 -6.37 -2.51 22.39
CA GLU A 129 -6.04 -3.90 22.10
C GLU A 129 -6.38 -4.28 20.63
N LEU A 130 -7.55 -3.84 20.13
CA LEU A 130 -7.94 -4.05 18.72
C LEU A 130 -7.01 -3.31 17.73
N ASP A 131 -6.57 -2.09 18.07
CA ASP A 131 -5.59 -1.35 17.27
C ASP A 131 -4.23 -2.07 17.22
N ILE A 132 -3.78 -2.67 18.34
CA ILE A 132 -2.58 -3.52 18.34
C ILE A 132 -2.76 -4.68 17.37
N MET A 133 -3.82 -5.47 17.53
CA MET A 133 -4.07 -6.67 16.72
C MET A 133 -4.08 -6.32 15.23
N LYS A 134 -4.79 -5.26 14.83
CA LYS A 134 -4.85 -4.83 13.43
C LYS A 134 -3.48 -4.43 12.90
N ASN A 135 -2.71 -3.66 13.67
CA ASN A 135 -1.37 -3.22 13.28
C ASN A 135 -0.43 -4.42 13.12
N THR A 136 -0.48 -5.40 14.03
CA THR A 136 0.32 -6.62 13.94
C THR A 136 -0.02 -7.44 12.68
N LEU A 137 -1.30 -7.67 12.37
CA LEU A 137 -1.69 -8.38 11.14
C LEU A 137 -1.28 -7.61 9.88
N SER A 138 -1.37 -6.28 9.92
CA SER A 138 -0.94 -5.43 8.81
C SER A 138 0.57 -5.55 8.56
N ILE A 139 1.38 -5.58 9.63
CA ILE A 139 2.83 -5.80 9.54
C ILE A 139 3.16 -7.19 9.00
N LEU A 140 2.46 -8.23 9.46
CA LEU A 140 2.64 -9.59 8.96
C LEU A 140 2.31 -9.69 7.47
N SER A 141 1.21 -9.07 7.04
CA SER A 141 0.84 -8.99 5.63
C SER A 141 1.89 -8.24 4.78
N LEU A 142 2.43 -7.12 5.29
CA LEU A 142 3.55 -6.41 4.63
C LEU A 142 4.82 -7.28 4.54
N ALA A 143 5.09 -8.11 5.56
CA ALA A 143 6.13 -9.13 5.56
C ALA A 143 5.83 -10.32 4.63
N GLY A 144 4.65 -10.34 3.99
CA GLY A 144 4.23 -11.33 2.98
C GLY A 144 3.85 -12.66 3.59
N VAL A 145 3.48 -12.61 4.86
CA VAL A 145 2.76 -13.69 5.51
C VAL A 145 1.32 -13.60 5.01
N GLU A 146 0.79 -14.69 4.48
CA GLU A 146 -0.63 -14.77 4.13
C GLU A 146 -1.43 -14.84 5.43
N VAL A 147 -2.26 -13.82 5.67
CA VAL A 147 -3.11 -13.69 6.86
C VAL A 147 -4.56 -13.73 6.40
N ASP A 148 -5.48 -14.28 7.20
CA ASP A 148 -6.92 -14.21 6.92
C ASP A 148 -7.39 -12.77 6.66
N ASP A 149 -7.73 -12.46 5.40
CA ASP A 149 -8.21 -11.14 4.95
C ASP A 149 -9.49 -10.66 5.66
N ALA A 150 -10.27 -11.58 6.22
CA ALA A 150 -11.48 -11.24 6.97
C ALA A 150 -11.15 -10.66 8.36
N LEU A 151 -10.07 -11.12 8.98
CA LEU A 151 -9.74 -10.84 10.38
C LEU A 151 -9.45 -9.34 10.62
N PRO A 152 -8.60 -8.64 9.83
CA PRO A 152 -8.42 -7.19 9.97
C PRO A 152 -9.71 -6.39 9.76
N ARG A 153 -10.62 -6.86 8.88
CA ARG A 153 -11.89 -6.19 8.58
C ARG A 153 -12.90 -6.35 9.70
N GLU A 154 -12.88 -7.48 10.40
CA GLU A 154 -13.72 -7.72 11.58
C GLU A 154 -13.21 -6.93 12.79
N ILE A 155 -11.89 -6.89 13.00
CA ILE A 155 -11.26 -6.06 14.03
C ILE A 155 -11.62 -4.59 13.83
N GLU A 156 -11.55 -4.08 12.60
CA GLU A 156 -11.96 -2.70 12.29
C GLU A 156 -13.44 -2.44 12.60
N ARG A 157 -14.33 -3.40 12.30
CA ARG A 157 -15.76 -3.27 12.61
C ARG A 157 -16.02 -3.15 14.11
N VAL A 158 -15.38 -4.01 14.93
CA VAL A 158 -15.51 -3.95 16.40
C VAL A 158 -14.86 -2.68 16.95
N ARG A 159 -13.73 -2.24 16.37
CA ARG A 159 -13.09 -0.97 16.73
C ARG A 159 -14.01 0.24 16.51
N VAL A 160 -14.66 0.32 15.35
CA VAL A 160 -15.62 1.38 15.04
C VAL A 160 -16.82 1.34 15.99
N SER A 161 -17.30 0.15 16.36
CA SER A 161 -18.35 0.00 17.37
C SER A 161 -17.90 0.48 18.75
N ALA A 162 -16.66 0.22 19.16
CA ALA A 162 -16.09 0.70 20.42
C ALA A 162 -15.95 2.24 20.50
N LEU A 163 -15.98 2.96 19.37
CA LEU A 163 -16.01 4.43 19.34
C LEU A 163 -17.40 5.02 19.66
N LYS A 164 -18.47 4.23 19.52
CA LYS A 164 -19.83 4.70 19.79
C LYS A 164 -20.08 4.76 21.31
N GLN A 165 -20.52 5.90 21.82
CA GLN A 165 -20.73 6.10 23.27
C GLN A 165 -21.80 5.17 23.85
N GLU A 166 -22.79 4.78 23.04
CA GLU A 166 -23.92 3.89 23.39
C GLU A 166 -23.64 2.39 23.19
N ALA A 167 -22.42 2.01 22.80
CA ALA A 167 -22.12 0.61 22.52
C ALA A 167 -22.21 -0.26 23.80
N ASP A 168 -22.88 -1.42 23.66
CA ASP A 168 -23.05 -2.39 24.74
C ASP A 168 -21.70 -3.00 25.14
N LEU A 169 -21.26 -2.71 26.36
CA LEU A 169 -19.96 -3.13 26.87
C LEU A 169 -19.83 -4.65 27.01
N PRO A 170 -20.83 -5.37 27.56
CA PRO A 170 -20.91 -6.83 27.50
C PRO A 170 -20.75 -7.43 26.10
N GLU A 171 -21.47 -6.90 25.10
CA GLU A 171 -21.38 -7.39 23.72
C GLU A 171 -20.00 -7.11 23.10
N LEU A 172 -19.44 -5.92 23.33
CA LEU A 172 -18.07 -5.57 22.91
C LEU A 172 -17.03 -6.52 23.53
N ARG A 173 -17.17 -6.90 24.80
CA ARG A 173 -16.25 -7.85 25.44
C ARG A 173 -16.35 -9.24 24.81
N ARG A 174 -17.56 -9.75 24.59
CA ARG A 174 -17.77 -11.08 23.98
C ARG A 174 -17.24 -11.14 22.54
N THR A 175 -17.51 -10.10 21.75
CA THR A 175 -17.01 -10.01 20.37
C THR A 175 -15.48 -9.87 20.33
N LYS A 176 -14.89 -9.12 21.27
CA LYS A 176 -13.44 -9.03 21.43
C LYS A 176 -12.81 -10.36 21.84
N GLU A 177 -13.38 -11.10 22.80
CA GLU A 177 -12.89 -12.42 23.19
C GLU A 177 -12.94 -13.44 22.04
N ALA A 178 -13.97 -13.37 21.19
CA ALA A 178 -14.04 -14.20 19.99
C ALA A 178 -12.94 -13.85 18.98
N LEU A 179 -12.66 -12.55 18.81
CA LEU A 179 -11.56 -12.07 17.97
C LEU A 179 -10.19 -12.45 18.54
N ASP A 180 -10.00 -12.40 19.86
CA ASP A 180 -8.75 -12.83 20.50
C ASP A 180 -8.43 -14.28 20.16
N LYS A 181 -9.43 -15.17 20.26
CA LYS A 181 -9.25 -16.59 19.92
C LYS A 181 -8.84 -16.79 18.47
N ARG A 182 -9.57 -16.15 17.54
CA ARG A 182 -9.23 -16.23 16.10
C ARG A 182 -7.86 -15.63 15.80
N TYR A 183 -7.52 -14.53 16.46
CA TYR A 183 -6.21 -13.88 16.32
C TYR A 183 -5.09 -14.76 16.86
N GLU A 184 -5.25 -15.38 18.02
CA GLU A 184 -4.27 -16.33 18.56
C GLU A 184 -4.13 -17.58 17.69
N GLU A 185 -5.24 -18.12 17.16
CA GLU A 185 -5.21 -19.23 16.22
C GLU A 185 -4.45 -18.86 14.95
N GLU A 186 -4.70 -17.66 14.41
CA GLU A 186 -4.00 -17.14 13.25
C GLU A 186 -2.52 -16.93 13.54
N LEU A 187 -2.16 -16.38 14.71
CA LEU A 187 -0.75 -16.25 15.10
C LEU A 187 -0.07 -17.60 15.31
N LYS A 188 -0.76 -18.61 15.85
CA LYS A 188 -0.22 -19.97 16.04
C LYS A 188 0.03 -20.71 14.73
N ARG A 189 -0.64 -20.34 13.63
CA ARG A 189 -0.30 -20.85 12.28
C ARG A 189 1.11 -20.44 11.86
N PHE A 190 1.63 -19.38 12.46
CA PHE A 190 2.98 -18.90 12.22
C PHE A 190 3.87 -19.32 13.39
N ASP A 191 4.84 -20.18 13.12
CA ASP A 191 5.83 -20.57 14.12
C ASP A 191 6.83 -19.43 14.35
N LEU A 192 6.41 -18.44 15.11
CA LEU A 192 7.19 -17.26 15.45
C LEU A 192 8.47 -17.66 16.22
N GLU A 193 8.44 -18.75 16.98
CA GLU A 193 9.61 -19.31 17.66
C GLU A 193 10.63 -19.86 16.67
N ALA A 194 10.21 -20.63 15.66
CA ALA A 194 11.11 -21.09 14.59
C ALA A 194 11.65 -19.94 13.72
N ILE A 195 10.87 -18.87 13.54
CA ILE A 195 11.33 -17.66 12.83
C ILE A 195 12.36 -16.90 13.67
N TRP A 196 12.17 -16.83 14.99
CA TRP A 196 13.06 -16.10 15.90
C TRP A 196 14.33 -16.88 16.25
N SER A 197 14.29 -18.22 16.27
CA SER A 197 15.46 -19.06 16.49
C SER A 197 16.51 -18.87 15.39
N LYS A 198 16.07 -18.71 14.13
CA LYS A 198 16.95 -18.35 12.99
C LYS A 198 17.61 -16.97 13.14
N LYS A 199 17.06 -16.06 13.94
CA LYS A 199 17.63 -14.72 14.18
C LYS A 199 18.87 -14.75 15.07
N ARG A 200 18.98 -15.73 15.98
CA ARG A 200 20.20 -15.95 16.80
C ARG A 200 21.39 -16.41 15.98
N GLU A 201 21.17 -16.89 14.76
CA GLU A 201 22.21 -17.35 13.84
C GLU A 201 22.71 -16.24 12.91
N ILE A 202 22.10 -15.04 12.93
CA ILE A 202 22.55 -13.89 12.12
C ILE A 202 23.76 -13.23 12.82
N PRO A 203 24.96 -13.23 12.19
CA PRO A 203 26.14 -12.60 12.79
C PRO A 203 25.90 -11.10 13.01
N GLY A 204 26.05 -10.64 14.26
CA GLY A 204 25.95 -9.22 14.63
C GLY A 204 24.77 -8.85 15.54
N TYR A 205 23.81 -9.74 15.78
CA TYR A 205 22.78 -9.55 16.81
C TYR A 205 23.08 -10.44 18.03
N ARG A 206 23.94 -9.94 18.93
CA ARG A 206 24.05 -10.42 20.31
C ARG A 206 23.58 -9.33 21.26
#